data_AF-A0A949YU04-F1
#
_entry.id   AF-A0A949YU04-F1
#
_cell.length_a   1.000
_cell.length_b   1.000
_cell.length_c   1.000
_cell.angle_alpha   90.00
_cell.angle_beta   90.00
_cell.angle_gamma   90.00
#
_symmetry.space_group_name_H-M   'P 1'
#
loop_
_entity.id
_entity.type
_entity.pdbx_description
1 polymer ?
#
loop_
_entity_poly.entity_id
_entity_poly.type
_entity_poly.pdbx_seq_one_letter_code
_entity_poly.pdbx_strand_id
1 'polypeptide(L)' 'MPSEKAKENKALTATCVACDKAVSTETAVSLTGIEDGRRKPFVVCIPCANKGWRPPGFAGVYTVRPA' A
#
# COMPACT_ATOMS: atom_id res chain seq x y z
N MET A 1 32.01 24.70 8.58
CA MET A 1 30.68 24.65 9.23
C MET A 1 29.94 23.47 8.65
N PRO A 2 29.66 22.38 9.40
CA PRO A 2 28.88 21.27 8.89
C PRO A 2 27.39 21.67 8.89
N SER A 3 26.74 21.55 7.74
CA SER A 3 25.34 21.92 7.55
C SER A 3 24.40 20.94 8.26
N GLU A 4 23.85 21.37 9.39
CA GLU A 4 22.70 20.76 10.08
C GLU A 4 21.37 21.12 9.39
N LYS A 5 21.18 20.69 8.14
CA LYS A 5 19.83 20.60 7.56
C LYS A 5 19.41 19.14 7.44
N ALA A 6 18.78 18.68 8.52
CA ALA A 6 17.71 17.67 8.57
C ALA A 6 17.70 16.67 7.40
N LYS A 7 18.20 15.43 7.53
CA LYS A 7 17.62 14.35 8.33
C LYS A 7 16.09 14.20 8.21
N GLU A 8 15.49 14.60 7.10
CA GLU A 8 14.20 14.07 6.70
C GLU A 8 14.44 12.85 5.81
N ASN A 9 14.61 11.69 6.44
CA ASN A 9 14.22 10.45 5.76
C ASN A 9 12.72 10.58 5.55
N LYS A 10 12.33 11.19 4.44
CA LYS A 10 10.95 11.26 3.97
C LYS A 10 10.58 9.85 3.54
N ALA A 11 10.47 8.94 4.51
CA ALA A 11 9.93 7.61 4.31
C ALA A 11 8.61 7.84 3.58
N LEU A 12 8.55 7.38 2.33
CA LEU A 12 7.38 7.58 1.51
C LEU A 12 6.25 6.85 2.23
N THR A 13 5.32 7.60 2.79
CA THR A 13 4.19 7.05 3.54
C THR A 13 2.96 7.12 2.66
N ALA A 14 2.15 6.08 2.72
CA ALA A 14 0.87 6.00 2.04
C ALA A 14 -0.22 5.67 3.06
N THR A 15 -1.46 6.04 2.75
CA THR A 15 -2.60 5.71 3.60
C THR A 15 -3.17 4.36 3.19
N CYS A 16 -3.33 3.45 4.15
CA CYS A 16 -4.01 2.20 3.92
C CYS A 16 -5.50 2.47 3.72
N VAL A 17 -6.06 2.13 2.56
CA VAL A 17 -7.48 2.36 2.25
C VAL A 17 -8.46 1.48 3.06
N ALA A 18 -7.94 0.48 3.77
CA ALA A 18 -8.75 -0.45 4.56
C ALA A 18 -8.89 -0.03 6.04
N CYS A 19 -7.97 0.78 6.55
CA CYS A 19 -7.94 1.16 7.97
C CYS A 19 -7.52 2.61 8.23
N ASP A 20 -7.35 3.40 7.16
CA ASP A 20 -6.99 4.83 7.16
C ASP A 20 -5.71 5.19 7.94
N LYS A 21 -4.86 4.19 8.19
CA LYS A 21 -3.57 4.39 8.86
C LYS A 21 -2.49 4.72 7.84
N ALA A 22 -1.62 5.68 8.19
CA ALA A 22 -0.37 5.91 7.49
C ALA A 22 0.55 4.69 7.65
N VAL A 23 1.06 4.18 6.54
CA VAL A 23 1.98 3.05 6.46
C VAL A 23 3.15 3.39 5.56
N SER A 24 4.34 2.82 5.84
CA SER A 24 5.48 2.97 4.93
C SER A 24 5.14 2.25 3.62
N THR A 25 5.40 2.90 2.47
CA THR A 25 5.22 2.26 1.17
C THR A 25 6.15 1.07 0.99
N GLU A 26 7.25 1.00 1.76
CA GLU A 26 8.18 -0.15 1.77
C GLU A 26 7.52 -1.41 2.33
N THR A 27 6.49 -1.26 3.17
CA THR A 27 5.77 -2.36 3.84
C THR A 27 4.28 -2.38 3.50
N ALA A 28 3.85 -1.60 2.52
CA ALA A 28 2.49 -1.61 2.01
C ALA A 28 2.40 -2.45 0.72
N VAL A 29 1.24 -3.03 0.47
CA VAL A 29 0.94 -3.74 -0.77
C VAL A 29 -0.04 -2.92 -1.61
N SER A 30 0.19 -2.91 -2.91
CA SER A 30 -0.73 -2.29 -3.87
C SER A 30 -1.61 -3.37 -4.50
N LEU A 31 -2.91 -3.31 -4.26
CA LEU A 31 -3.91 -4.23 -4.82
C LEU A 31 -4.67 -3.52 -5.94
N THR A 32 -4.71 -4.11 -7.13
CA THR A 32 -5.45 -3.53 -8.26
C THR A 32 -6.92 -3.92 -8.17
N GLY A 33 -7.78 -2.93 -7.93
CA GLY A 33 -9.25 -3.07 -7.98
C GLY A 33 -9.83 -2.38 -9.20
N ILE A 34 -11.16 -2.38 -9.27
CA ILE A 34 -11.96 -1.60 -10.23
C ILE A 34 -12.81 -0.62 -9.42
N GLU A 35 -12.63 0.66 -9.68
CA GLU A 35 -13.43 1.76 -9.14
C GLU A 35 -13.97 2.56 -10.33
N ASP A 36 -15.28 2.78 -10.38
CA ASP A 36 -15.92 3.50 -11.49
C ASP A 36 -15.64 2.88 -12.87
N GLY A 37 -15.58 1.54 -12.94
CA GLY A 37 -15.25 0.80 -14.17
C GLY A 37 -13.79 0.90 -14.60
N ARG A 38 -12.93 1.60 -13.85
CA ARG A 38 -11.50 1.76 -14.16
C ARG A 38 -10.64 0.97 -13.18
N ARG A 39 -9.58 0.35 -13.70
CA ARG A 39 -8.59 -0.34 -12.86
C ARG A 39 -7.78 0.71 -12.09
N LYS A 40 -7.77 0.61 -10.77
CA LYS A 40 -7.09 1.54 -9.87
C LYS A 40 -6.25 0.77 -8.84
N PRO A 41 -5.00 1.20 -8.56
CA PRO A 41 -4.22 0.63 -7.48
C PRO A 41 -4.71 1.16 -6.13
N PHE A 42 -4.95 0.26 -5.20
CA PHE A 42 -5.32 0.55 -3.82
C PHE A 42 -4.16 0.18 -2.90
N VAL A 43 -3.67 1.13 -2.13
CA VAL A 43 -2.59 0.87 -1.17
C VAL A 43 -3.19 0.35 0.13
N VAL A 44 -2.70 -0.80 0.58
CA VAL A 44 -3.19 -1.50 1.75
C VAL A 44 -2.00 -1.95 2.58
N CYS A 45 -2.12 -1.88 3.90
CA CYS A 45 -1.09 -2.41 4.77
C CYS A 45 -1.10 -3.95 4.77
N ILE A 46 0.07 -4.57 4.93
CA ILE A 46 0.22 -6.04 5.04
C ILE A 46 -0.82 -6.69 6.00
N PRO A 47 -1.10 -6.17 7.21
CA PRO A 47 -2.07 -6.83 8.09
C PRO A 47 -3.50 -6.79 7.54
N CYS A 48 -3.93 -5.71 6.86
CA CYS A 48 -5.25 -5.67 6.21
C CYS A 48 -5.30 -6.61 4.99
N ALA A 49 -4.21 -6.68 4.22
CA ALA A 49 -4.11 -7.61 3.10
C ALA A 49 -4.13 -9.08 3.55
N ASN A 50 -3.46 -9.42 4.67
CA ASN A 50 -3.45 -10.75 5.27
C ASN A 50 -4.78 -11.11 5.94
N LYS A 51 -5.52 -10.13 6.46
CA LYS A 51 -6.91 -10.32 6.92
C LYS A 51 -7.89 -10.61 5.78
N GLY A 52 -7.43 -10.55 4.53
CA GLY A 52 -8.25 -10.86 3.35
C GLY A 52 -8.95 -9.64 2.76
N TRP A 53 -8.59 -8.41 3.17
CA TRP A 53 -9.16 -7.21 2.54
C TRP A 53 -8.78 -7.16 1.06
N ARG A 54 -9.76 -6.94 0.18
CA ARG A 54 -9.56 -6.78 -1.26
C ARG A 54 -10.37 -5.58 -1.75
N PRO A 55 -9.85 -4.80 -2.71
CA PRO A 55 -10.61 -3.70 -3.29
C PRO A 55 -11.80 -4.22 -4.12
N PRO A 56 -12.82 -3.40 -4.35
CA PRO A 56 -13.94 -3.76 -5.23
C PRO A 56 -13.41 -4.12 -6.63
N GLY A 57 -14.00 -5.14 -7.26
CA GLY A 57 -13.57 -5.62 -8.58
C GLY A 57 -12.11 -6.09 -8.66
N PHE A 58 -11.52 -6.49 -7.53
CA PHE A 58 -10.18 -7.05 -7.48
C PHE A 58 -10.04 -8.24 -8.44
N ALA A 59 -9.23 -8.05 -9.48
CA ALA A 59 -8.97 -9.04 -10.53
C ALA A 59 -7.52 -9.58 -10.45
N GLY A 60 -6.89 -9.50 -9.28
CA GLY A 60 -5.54 -9.99 -9.05
C GLY A 60 -5.55 -11.39 -8.46
N VAL A 61 -5.14 -12.38 -9.24
CA VAL A 61 -4.80 -13.70 -8.68
C VAL A 61 -3.63 -13.49 -7.72
N TYR A 62 -3.79 -13.84 -6.45
CA TYR A 62 -2.72 -13.84 -5.46
C TYR A 62 -1.70 -14.91 -5.87
N THR A 63 -0.76 -14.58 -6.77
CA THR A 63 0.45 -15.38 -6.92
C THR A 63 1.35 -15.03 -5.76
N VAL A 64 1.13 -15.71 -4.63
CA VAL A 64 2.18 -15.88 -3.63
C VAL A 64 3.43 -16.30 -4.40
N ARG A 65 4.45 -15.44 -4.45
CA ARG A 65 5.75 -15.81 -5.00
C ARG A 65 6.20 -17.04 -4.20
N PRO A 66 6.43 -18.20 -4.82
CA PRO A 66 7.04 -19.32 -4.11
C PRO A 66 8.41 -18.86 -3.61
N ALA A 67 8.74 -19.32 -2.40
CA ALA A 67 10.04 -19.09 -1.76
C ALA A 67 11.20 -19.61 -2.63
#